data_AF-A0AAV4FQ17-F1
#
_entry.id   AF-A0AAV4FQ17-F1
#
_cell.length_a   1.000
_cell.length_b   1.000
_cell.length_c   1.000
_cell.angle_alpha   90.00
_cell.angle_beta   90.00
_cell.angle_gamma   90.00
#
_symmetry.space_group_name_H-M   'P 1'
#
loop_
_entity.id
_entity.type
_entity.pdbx_description
1 polymer ?
#
loop_
_entity_poly.entity_id
_entity_poly.type
_entity_poly.pdbx_seq_one_letter_code
_entity_poly.pdbx_strand_id
1 'polypeptide(L)'
;MSKACSGCAMTQQDPPLAPLHPLQWPEKPWQRVHIDFTGPFTNSMFLIIVDAHTKWTEILSRTSFTTSAIINLLSSTFARFGLPEQLVSDNGPQFASDEFKTHFHKE
;
A
#
# COMPACT_ATOMS: atom_id res chain seq x y z
N MET A 1 -39.37 -3.40 7.64
CA MET A 1 -38.87 -2.02 7.66
C MET A 1 -39.02 -1.41 6.26
N SER A 2 -39.48 -0.17 6.16
CA SER A 2 -39.70 0.50 4.86
C SER A 2 -38.41 1.13 4.34
N LYS A 3 -38.06 0.89 3.07
CA LYS A 3 -36.83 1.41 2.43
C LYS A 3 -36.84 2.92 2.20
N ALA A 4 -38.02 3.54 2.21
CA ALA A 4 -38.18 4.98 1.95
C ALA A 4 -38.16 5.84 3.24
N CYS A 5 -38.06 5.22 4.41
CA CYS A 5 -38.02 5.94 5.67
C CYS A 5 -36.57 6.18 6.10
N SER A 6 -36.19 7.46 6.26
CA SER A 6 -34.86 7.86 6.71
C SER A 6 -34.49 7.29 8.08
N GLY A 7 -35.41 7.33 9.05
CA GLY A 7 -35.18 6.78 10.39
C GLY A 7 -35.00 5.26 10.39
N CYS A 8 -35.72 4.53 9.54
CA CYS A 8 -35.50 3.10 9.36
C CYS A 8 -34.15 2.82 8.68
N ALA A 9 -33.74 3.61 7.69
CA ALA A 9 -32.45 3.44 7.02
C ALA A 9 -31.26 3.63 7.97
N MET A 10 -31.37 4.57 8.92
CA MET A 10 -30.32 4.82 9.92
C MET A 10 -30.20 3.73 11.00
N THR A 11 -31.26 2.93 11.20
CA THR A 11 -31.34 1.91 12.26
C THR A 11 -31.44 0.49 11.73
N GLN A 12 -31.43 0.32 10.41
CA GLN A 12 -31.43 -0.98 9.76
C GLN A 12 -30.12 -1.70 10.04
N GLN A 13 -30.17 -3.03 10.14
CA GLN A 13 -28.96 -3.85 10.17
C GLN A 13 -28.15 -3.66 8.90
N ASP A 14 -26.82 -3.73 9.05
CA ASP A 14 -25.91 -3.72 7.91
C ASP A 14 -26.26 -4.84 6.93
N PRO A 15 -26.15 -4.59 5.61
CA PRO A 15 -26.30 -5.64 4.63
C PRO A 15 -25.25 -6.73 4.87
N PRO A 16 -25.51 -7.97 4.41
CA PRO A 16 -24.49 -9.01 4.40
C PRO A 16 -23.21 -8.50 3.76
N LEU A 17 -22.05 -8.88 4.32
CA LEU A 17 -20.76 -8.49 3.75
C LEU A 17 -20.71 -8.88 2.28
N ALA A 18 -20.22 -7.96 1.46
CA ALA A 18 -19.99 -8.23 0.05
C ALA A 18 -18.98 -9.39 -0.10
N PRO A 19 -19.14 -10.26 -1.13
CA PRO A 19 -18.14 -11.28 -1.42
C PRO A 19 -16.76 -10.67 -1.61
N LEU A 20 -15.75 -11.25 -0.93
CA LEU A 20 -14.37 -10.85 -1.11
C LEU A 20 -13.89 -11.24 -2.51
N HIS A 21 -13.25 -10.30 -3.20
CA HIS A 21 -12.60 -10.53 -4.49
C HIS A 21 -11.10 -10.56 -4.28
N PRO A 22 -10.48 -11.75 -4.15
CA PRO A 22 -9.04 -11.85 -3.94
C PRO A 22 -8.29 -11.34 -5.16
N LEU A 23 -7.16 -10.68 -4.91
CA LEU A 23 -6.24 -10.29 -5.97
C LEU A 23 -5.65 -11.55 -6.62
N GLN A 24 -5.50 -11.53 -7.95
CA GLN A 24 -4.79 -12.60 -8.65
C GLN A 24 -3.35 -12.70 -8.14
N TRP A 25 -2.89 -13.92 -7.90
CA TRP A 25 -1.51 -14.16 -7.48
C TRP A 25 -0.53 -13.72 -8.58
N PRO A 26 0.59 -13.06 -8.26
CA PRO A 26 1.58 -12.70 -9.28
C PRO A 26 2.26 -13.94 -9.85
N GLU A 27 2.61 -13.94 -11.14
CA GLU A 27 3.21 -15.08 -11.85
C GLU A 27 4.73 -15.19 -11.67
N LYS A 28 5.39 -14.09 -11.30
CA LYS A 28 6.85 -14.04 -11.16
C LYS A 28 7.30 -13.17 -9.98
N PRO A 29 8.51 -13.41 -9.43
CA PRO A 29 9.11 -12.52 -8.44
C PRO A 29 9.10 -11.07 -8.92
N TRP A 30 8.81 -10.15 -8.01
CA TRP A 30 8.84 -8.71 -8.25
C TRP A 30 7.80 -8.19 -9.23
N GLN A 31 6.84 -9.02 -9.68
CA GLN A 31 5.74 -8.52 -10.48
C GLN A 31 4.85 -7.55 -9.71
N ARG A 32 4.49 -7.91 -8.47
CA ARG A 32 3.71 -7.05 -7.58
C ARG A 32 4.43 -6.88 -6.26
N VAL A 33 4.71 -5.62 -5.93
CA VAL A 33 5.36 -5.23 -4.67
C VAL A 33 4.36 -4.45 -3.84
N HIS A 34 4.19 -4.85 -2.58
CA HIS A 34 3.40 -4.14 -1.60
C HIS A 34 4.33 -3.30 -0.73
N ILE A 35 3.95 -2.05 -0.46
CA ILE A 35 4.65 -1.17 0.45
C ILE A 35 3.70 -0.68 1.54
N ASP A 36 4.19 -0.62 2.76
CA ASP A 36 3.41 -0.20 3.91
C ASP A 36 4.30 0.49 4.96
N PHE A 37 3.70 1.34 5.78
CA PHE A 37 4.35 1.93 6.94
C PHE A 37 3.83 1.33 8.23
N THR A 38 4.75 1.02 9.14
CA THR A 38 4.39 0.66 10.51
C THR A 38 5.16 1.47 11.55
N GLY A 39 4.58 1.61 12.73
CA GLY A 39 5.10 2.39 13.84
C GLY A 39 4.14 3.50 14.30
N PRO A 40 4.63 4.43 15.14
CA PRO A 40 5.99 4.48 15.66
C PRO A 40 6.26 3.38 16.70
N PHE A 41 7.40 2.70 16.58
CA PHE A 41 7.94 1.80 17.62
C PHE A 41 9.33 2.28 18.01
N THR A 42 9.57 2.46 19.32
CA THR A 42 10.82 3.02 19.85
C THR A 42 11.28 4.29 19.10
N ASN A 43 10.36 5.23 18.88
CA ASN A 43 10.60 6.49 18.16
C ASN A 43 11.06 6.33 16.69
N SER A 44 10.77 5.18 16.07
CA SER A 44 11.10 4.89 14.67
C SER A 44 9.87 4.44 13.90
N MET A 45 9.79 4.90 12.66
CA MET A 45 8.88 4.40 11.64
C MET A 45 9.60 3.37 10.79
N PHE A 46 8.86 2.43 10.22
CA PHE A 46 9.39 1.37 9.39
C PHE A 46 8.66 1.35 8.05
N LEU A 47 9.40 1.39 6.95
CA LEU A 47 8.90 1.09 5.62
C LEU A 47 9.09 -0.40 5.37
N ILE A 48 7.99 -1.08 5.11
CA ILE A 48 7.93 -2.49 4.77
C ILE A 48 7.73 -2.60 3.26
N ILE A 49 8.56 -3.39 2.59
CA ILE A 49 8.45 -3.69 1.16
C ILE A 49 8.37 -5.20 1.02
N VAL A 50 7.28 -5.71 0.46
CA VAL A 50 7.01 -7.15 0.33
C VAL A 50 6.76 -7.50 -1.12
N ASP A 51 7.49 -8.49 -1.63
CA ASP A 51 7.15 -9.12 -2.89
C ASP A 51 6.01 -10.12 -2.71
N ALA A 52 4.93 -9.91 -3.46
CA ALA A 52 3.74 -10.73 -3.36
C ALA A 52 3.97 -12.17 -3.80
N HIS A 53 4.92 -12.43 -4.70
CA HIS A 53 5.17 -13.78 -5.23
C HIS A 53 6.02 -14.62 -4.26
N THR A 54 7.23 -14.15 -3.93
CA THR A 54 8.20 -14.90 -3.11
C THR A 54 8.00 -14.73 -1.61
N LYS A 55 7.23 -13.72 -1.18
CA LYS A 55 7.11 -13.28 0.22
C LYS A 55 8.40 -12.74 0.81
N TRP A 56 9.40 -12.42 -0.02
CA TRP A 56 10.58 -11.70 0.43
C TRP A 56 10.20 -10.33 0.97
N THR A 57 10.79 -9.96 2.10
CA THR A 57 10.48 -8.72 2.81
C THR A 57 11.76 -7.91 3.05
N GLU A 58 11.72 -6.63 2.71
CA GLU A 58 12.73 -5.63 3.06
C GLU A 58 12.12 -4.65 4.06
N ILE A 59 12.80 -4.41 5.19
CA ILE A 59 12.33 -3.52 6.25
C ILE A 59 13.38 -2.45 6.50
N LEU A 60 12.95 -1.19 6.44
CA LEU A 60 13.84 -0.04 6.57
C LEU A 60 13.31 0.90 7.64
N SER A 61 14.11 1.20 8.65
CA SER A 61 13.73 2.03 9.79
C SER A 61 14.30 3.44 9.70
N ARG A 62 13.48 4.46 9.98
CA ARG A 62 13.92 5.86 10.16
C ARG A 62 13.08 6.57 11.21
N THR A 63 13.64 7.61 11.83
CA THR A 63 12.91 8.49 12.75
C THR A 63 11.85 9.34 12.03
N SER A 64 12.10 9.73 10.78
CA SER A 64 11.08 10.31 9.89
C SER A 64 11.32 9.91 8.44
N PHE A 65 10.23 9.91 7.66
CA PHE A 65 10.27 9.70 6.22
C PHE A 65 9.75 10.95 5.51
N THR A 66 10.59 11.56 4.68
CA THR A 66 10.17 12.49 3.63
C THR A 66 9.82 11.72 2.37
N THR A 67 8.96 12.25 1.51
CA THR A 67 8.63 11.63 0.22
C THR A 67 9.88 11.34 -0.61
N SER A 68 10.78 12.32 -0.72
CA SER A 68 12.07 12.17 -1.42
C SER A 68 12.95 11.04 -0.87
N ALA A 69 12.97 10.83 0.46
CA ALA A 69 13.71 9.74 1.07
C ALA A 69 13.11 8.38 0.69
N ILE A 70 11.79 8.28 0.63
CA ILE A 70 11.07 7.07 0.21
C ILE A 70 11.37 6.78 -1.26
N ILE A 71 11.28 7.78 -2.14
CA ILE A 71 11.57 7.65 -3.56
C ILE A 71 12.99 7.09 -3.80
N ASN A 72 13.99 7.66 -3.13
CA ASN A 72 15.37 7.22 -3.27
C ASN A 72 15.57 5.78 -2.79
N LEU A 73 14.91 5.43 -1.68
CA LEU A 73 15.00 4.10 -1.07
C LEU A 73 14.32 3.03 -1.94
N LEU A 74 13.13 3.33 -2.47
CA LEU A 74 12.43 2.46 -3.41
C LEU A 74 13.23 2.32 -4.71
N SER A 75 13.77 3.41 -5.25
CA SER A 75 14.60 3.39 -6.46
C SER A 75 15.84 2.51 -6.28
N SER A 76 16.52 2.61 -5.13
CA SER A 76 17.65 1.74 -4.77
C SER A 76 17.24 0.26 -4.65
N THR A 77 16.07 -0.01 -4.05
CA THR A 77 15.53 -1.37 -3.94
C THR A 77 15.21 -1.95 -5.32
N PHE A 78 14.57 -1.18 -6.18
CA PHE A 78 14.23 -1.60 -7.54
C PHE A 78 15.47 -1.76 -8.43
N ALA A 79 16.55 -1.01 -8.18
CA ALA A 79 17.82 -1.21 -8.88
C ALA A 79 18.46 -2.58 -8.57
N ARG A 80 18.22 -3.15 -7.38
CA ARG A 80 18.76 -4.47 -7.00
C ARG A 80 17.98 -5.65 -7.57
N PHE A 81 16.65 -5.53 -7.61
CA PHE A 81 15.77 -6.65 -7.91
C PHE A 81 15.02 -6.53 -9.25
N GLY A 82 14.98 -5.33 -9.83
CA GLY A 82 14.16 -4.98 -10.98
C GLY A 82 13.00 -4.06 -10.61
N LEU A 83 12.45 -3.39 -11.64
CA LEU A 83 11.26 -2.57 -11.51
C LEU A 83 10.01 -3.46 -11.44
N PRO A 84 9.09 -3.22 -10.49
CA PRO A 84 7.85 -3.96 -10.45
C PRO A 84 6.89 -3.53 -11.55
N GLU A 85 6.00 -4.44 -11.96
CA GLU A 85 4.88 -4.12 -12.85
C GLU A 85 3.76 -3.40 -12.09
N GLN A 86 3.57 -3.76 -10.82
CA GLN A 86 2.57 -3.17 -9.94
C GLN A 86 3.18 -2.85 -8.57
N LEU A 87 3.14 -1.57 -8.21
CA LEU A 87 3.42 -1.11 -6.86
C LEU A 87 2.10 -0.85 -6.14
N VAL A 88 1.89 -1.47 -4.98
CA VAL A 88 0.66 -1.36 -4.19
C VAL A 88 0.98 -0.75 -2.84
N SER A 89 0.34 0.35 -2.51
CA SER A 89 0.41 0.99 -1.19
C SER A 89 -1.00 1.19 -0.63
N ASP A 90 -1.07 1.59 0.64
CA ASP A 90 -2.26 2.25 1.14
C ASP A 90 -2.33 3.71 0.65
N ASN A 91 -3.39 4.43 1.02
CA ASN A 91 -3.53 5.87 0.75
C ASN A 91 -2.85 6.74 1.83
N GLY A 92 -1.77 6.23 2.43
CA GLY A 92 -0.96 7.00 3.38
C GLY A 92 -0.47 8.31 2.74
N PRO A 93 -0.37 9.41 3.53
CA PRO A 93 -0.07 10.74 2.99
C PRO A 93 1.28 10.79 2.26
N GLN A 94 2.23 9.94 2.63
CA GLN A 94 3.54 9.84 1.98
C GLN A 94 3.43 9.29 0.55
N PHE A 95 2.57 8.29 0.33
CA PHE A 95 2.36 7.65 -0.97
C PHE A 95 1.35 8.40 -1.84
N ALA A 96 0.41 9.13 -1.22
CA ALA A 96 -0.61 9.90 -1.92
C ALA A 96 -0.10 11.25 -2.49
N SER A 97 1.12 11.66 -2.11
CA SER A 97 1.73 12.93 -2.54
C SER A 97 1.97 13.00 -4.04
N ASP A 98 1.84 14.20 -4.62
CA ASP A 98 2.04 14.41 -6.06
C ASP A 98 3.47 14.11 -6.51
N GLU A 99 4.45 14.37 -5.64
CA GLU A 99 5.86 14.03 -5.88
C GLU A 99 6.03 12.51 -6.05
N PHE A 100 5.42 11.71 -5.16
CA PHE A 100 5.50 10.24 -5.24
C PHE A 100 4.83 9.71 -6.51
N LYS A 101 3.62 10.22 -6.82
CA LYS A 101 2.90 9.85 -8.04
C LYS A 101 3.71 10.22 -9.27
N THR A 102 4.18 11.45 -9.39
CA THR A 102 4.94 11.91 -10.57
C THR A 102 6.20 11.06 -10.82
N HIS A 103 6.86 10.57 -9.77
CA HIS A 103 8.06 9.76 -9.92
C HIS A 103 7.80 8.31 -10.36
N PHE A 104 6.71 7.69 -9.88
CA PHE A 104 6.41 6.28 -10.14
C PHE A 104 5.26 6.02 -11.13
N HIS A 105 4.48 7.03 -11.47
CA HIS A 105 3.53 6.94 -12.58
C HIS A 105 4.30 7.09 -13.89
N LYS A 106 4.22 6.07 -14.75
CA LYS A 106 4.47 6.27 -16.18
C LYS A 106 3.20 6.85 -16.81
N GLU A 107 3.40 7.70 -17.81
CA GLU A 107 2.35 8.05 -18.78
C GLU A 107 1.77 6.80 -19.45
#